data_AF-A0A1Q3EB44-F1
#
_entry.id   AF-A0A1Q3EB44-F1
#
_cell.length_a   1.000
_cell.length_b   1.000
_cell.length_c   1.000
_cell.angle_alpha   90.00
_cell.angle_beta   90.00
_cell.angle_gamma   90.00
#
_symmetry.space_group_name_H-M   'P 1'
#
loop_
_entity.id
_entity.type
_entity.pdbx_description
1 polymer ?
#
loop_
_entity_poly.entity_id
_entity_poly.type
_entity_poly.pdbx_seq_one_letter_code
_entity_poly.pdbx_strand_id
1 'polypeptide(L)'
;MLQAQTTDPFKLALYKLVARLDAGRRSIPNVTTTTEDWLWMQFAMVDESSSDENDESSLASLTKVLLAYGERHFEPAIGTGGQKSGLWASVLLMCGQFERAVASLWDHDSGGSLQVEAVHLAVALAYHGLLRVSSKAEGSDVDILNLSPSYTGVQHIPSLATA
;
A
#
# COMPACT_ATOMS: atom_id res chain seq x y z
N MET A 1 -25.36 -14.46 -13.67
CA MET A 1 -23.92 -14.77 -13.53
C MET A 1 -23.25 -14.54 -14.87
N LEU A 2 -22.36 -13.56 -14.99
CA LEU A 2 -21.53 -13.37 -16.18
C LEU A 2 -20.50 -14.51 -16.22
N GLN A 3 -20.68 -15.48 -17.11
CA GLN A 3 -19.73 -16.58 -17.28
C GLN A 3 -18.45 -16.06 -17.97
N ALA A 4 -17.35 -16.03 -17.21
CA ALA A 4 -16.06 -15.51 -17.65
C ALA A 4 -15.39 -16.29 -18.81
N GLN A 5 -15.88 -17.48 -19.17
CA GLN A 5 -15.25 -18.30 -20.22
C GLN A 5 -15.65 -17.92 -21.66
N THR A 6 -16.71 -17.13 -21.86
CA THR A 6 -17.18 -16.74 -23.20
C THR A 6 -17.18 -15.22 -23.43
N THR A 7 -16.88 -14.45 -22.39
CA THR A 7 -16.91 -12.98 -22.43
C THR A 7 -15.50 -12.44 -22.56
N ASP A 8 -15.29 -11.48 -23.47
CA ASP A 8 -14.03 -10.75 -23.61
C ASP A 8 -13.56 -10.20 -22.25
N PRO A 9 -12.34 -10.57 -21.79
CA PRO A 9 -11.84 -10.17 -20.47
C PRO A 9 -11.68 -8.65 -20.32
N PHE A 10 -11.39 -7.92 -21.41
CA PHE A 10 -11.28 -6.46 -21.36
C PHE A 10 -12.65 -5.80 -21.20
N LYS A 11 -13.66 -6.30 -21.91
CA LYS A 11 -15.06 -5.88 -21.70
C LYS A 11 -15.54 -6.17 -20.29
N LEU A 12 -15.18 -7.32 -19.72
CA LEU A 12 -15.49 -7.64 -18.33
C LEU A 12 -14.81 -6.65 -17.36
N ALA A 13 -13.53 -6.33 -17.59
CA ALA A 13 -12.79 -5.35 -16.79
C ALA A 13 -13.41 -3.97 -16.83
N LEU A 14 -13.82 -3.51 -18.01
CA LEU A 14 -14.51 -2.25 -18.18
C LEU A 14 -15.82 -2.22 -17.36
N TYR A 15 -16.62 -3.29 -17.41
CA TYR A 15 -17.85 -3.35 -16.60
C TYR A 15 -17.58 -3.40 -15.10
N LYS A 16 -16.58 -4.17 -14.64
CA LYS A 16 -16.20 -4.19 -13.22
C LYS A 16 -15.79 -2.81 -12.74
N LEU A 17 -15.00 -2.09 -13.53
CA LEU A 17 -14.49 -0.77 -13.17
C LEU A 17 -15.60 0.29 -13.16
N VAL A 18 -16.36 0.41 -14.25
CA VAL A 18 -17.39 1.45 -14.40
C VAL A 18 -18.52 1.28 -13.39
N ALA A 19 -18.95 0.05 -13.15
CA ALA A 19 -20.04 -0.25 -12.22
C ALA A 19 -19.57 -0.65 -10.81
N ARG A 20 -18.26 -0.59 -10.55
CA ARG A 20 -17.62 -1.02 -9.28
C ARG A 20 -18.12 -2.38 -8.76
N LEU A 21 -18.30 -3.34 -9.68
CA LEU A 21 -18.83 -4.65 -9.34
C LEU A 21 -17.78 -5.50 -8.65
N ASP A 22 -18.19 -6.21 -7.58
CA ASP A 22 -17.36 -7.23 -6.91
C ASP A 22 -16.05 -6.63 -6.36
N ALA A 23 -16.19 -5.63 -5.48
CA ALA A 23 -15.09 -4.90 -4.85
C ALA A 23 -14.15 -5.79 -4.02
N GLY A 24 -14.60 -6.94 -3.52
CA GLY A 24 -13.75 -7.93 -2.87
C GLY A 24 -12.81 -8.70 -3.81
N ARG A 25 -13.11 -8.77 -5.12
CA ARG A 25 -12.29 -9.51 -6.10
C ARG A 25 -12.10 -8.73 -7.39
N ARG A 26 -11.24 -7.71 -7.33
CA ARG A 26 -11.09 -6.74 -8.44
C ARG A 26 -10.25 -7.23 -9.61
N SER A 27 -9.34 -8.19 -9.39
CA SER A 27 -8.39 -8.68 -10.40
C SER A 27 -9.06 -9.54 -11.46
N ILE A 28 -8.61 -9.40 -12.71
CA ILE A 28 -9.13 -10.14 -13.86
C ILE A 28 -7.95 -10.80 -14.58
N PRO A 29 -7.96 -12.14 -14.73
CA PRO A 29 -6.91 -12.85 -15.43
C PRO A 29 -6.68 -12.29 -16.84
N ASN A 30 -5.41 -12.21 -17.24
CA ASN A 30 -4.95 -11.68 -18.54
C ASN A 30 -5.16 -10.17 -18.75
N VAL A 31 -5.77 -9.45 -17.79
CA VAL A 31 -5.89 -7.98 -17.80
C VAL A 31 -5.02 -7.35 -16.73
N THR A 32 -5.08 -7.85 -15.49
CA THR A 32 -4.19 -7.43 -14.41
C THR A 32 -2.99 -8.35 -14.36
N THR A 33 -1.96 -8.07 -15.17
CA THR A 33 -0.79 -8.95 -15.35
C THR A 33 0.44 -8.47 -14.59
N THR A 34 0.55 -7.17 -14.33
CA THR A 34 1.63 -6.58 -13.51
C THR A 34 1.13 -6.18 -12.13
N THR A 35 2.08 -5.91 -11.21
CA THR A 35 1.77 -5.35 -9.89
C THR A 35 1.12 -3.98 -10.02
N GLU A 36 1.57 -3.17 -10.97
CA GLU A 36 1.02 -1.85 -11.28
C GLU A 36 -0.41 -1.94 -11.80
N ASP A 37 -0.71 -2.86 -12.74
CA ASP A 37 -2.07 -3.07 -13.23
C ASP A 37 -3.00 -3.53 -12.11
N TRP A 38 -2.50 -4.42 -11.25
CA TRP A 38 -3.24 -4.89 -10.09
C TRP A 38 -3.56 -3.73 -9.15
N LEU A 39 -2.55 -2.94 -8.76
CA LEU A 39 -2.70 -1.79 -7.87
C LEU A 39 -3.65 -0.75 -8.45
N TRP A 40 -3.48 -0.41 -9.74
CA TRP A 40 -4.34 0.54 -10.42
C TRP A 40 -5.80 0.10 -10.39
N MET A 41 -6.07 -1.20 -10.64
CA MET A 41 -7.42 -1.75 -10.55
C MET A 41 -7.97 -1.68 -9.12
N GLN A 42 -7.12 -1.88 -8.10
CA GLN A 42 -7.55 -1.68 -6.72
C GLN A 42 -7.93 -0.22 -6.49
N PHE A 43 -7.03 0.73 -6.75
CA PHE A 43 -7.27 2.15 -6.51
C PHE A 43 -8.45 2.72 -7.29
N ALA A 44 -8.64 2.31 -8.56
CA ALA A 44 -9.74 2.79 -9.40
C ALA A 44 -11.13 2.48 -8.82
N MET A 45 -11.20 1.47 -7.96
CA MET A 45 -12.44 1.03 -7.31
C MET A 45 -12.47 1.35 -5.82
N VAL A 46 -11.51 2.12 -5.30
CA VAL A 46 -11.56 2.58 -3.90
C VAL A 46 -12.71 3.57 -3.72
N ASP A 47 -13.45 3.40 -2.63
CA ASP A 47 -14.54 4.28 -2.24
C ASP A 47 -14.45 4.60 -0.75
N GLU A 48 -14.36 5.88 -0.43
CA GLU A 48 -14.30 6.42 0.94
C GLU A 48 -15.57 7.19 1.31
N SER A 49 -16.62 7.11 0.47
CA SER A 49 -17.90 7.76 0.76
C SER A 49 -18.74 7.01 1.78
N SER A 50 -18.47 5.72 1.98
CA SER A 50 -19.13 4.90 2.97
C SER A 50 -18.55 5.16 4.36
N SER A 51 -19.42 5.16 5.36
CA SER A 51 -19.00 5.18 6.78
C SER A 51 -18.92 3.78 7.38
N ASP A 52 -19.05 2.74 6.55
CA ASP A 52 -18.98 1.35 7.00
C ASP A 52 -17.52 0.92 7.09
N GLU A 53 -17.06 0.64 8.31
CA GLU A 53 -15.69 0.18 8.57
C GLU A 53 -15.37 -1.17 7.91
N ASN A 54 -16.40 -1.92 7.50
CA ASN A 54 -16.26 -3.20 6.79
C ASN A 54 -16.40 -3.06 5.27
N ASP A 55 -16.43 -1.85 4.73
CA ASP A 55 -16.47 -1.67 3.28
C ASP A 55 -15.18 -2.22 2.65
N GLU A 56 -15.35 -3.27 1.85
CA GLU A 56 -14.29 -3.90 1.07
C GLU A 56 -13.69 -2.93 0.04
N SER A 57 -14.42 -1.86 -0.30
CA SER A 57 -14.02 -0.80 -1.23
C SER A 57 -13.06 0.21 -0.60
N SER A 58 -12.96 0.30 0.72
CA SER A 58 -12.09 1.28 1.37
C SER A 58 -10.60 1.03 1.15
N LEU A 59 -9.81 2.09 1.24
CA LEU A 59 -8.35 2.06 1.26
C LEU A 59 -7.82 1.30 2.48
N ALA A 60 -8.53 1.37 3.61
CA ALA A 60 -8.21 0.60 4.81
C ALA A 60 -8.33 -0.92 4.54
N SER A 61 -9.39 -1.35 3.86
CA SER A 61 -9.56 -2.74 3.45
C SER A 61 -8.48 -3.19 2.45
N LEU A 62 -8.14 -2.35 1.46
CA LEU A 62 -7.02 -2.63 0.54
C LEU A 62 -5.69 -2.79 1.30
N THR A 63 -5.42 -1.91 2.27
CA THR A 63 -4.21 -1.96 3.09
C THR A 63 -4.14 -3.28 3.89
N LYS A 64 -5.26 -3.75 4.46
CA LYS A 64 -5.31 -5.04 5.16
C LYS A 64 -4.92 -6.20 4.24
N VAL A 65 -5.40 -6.21 3.00
CA VAL A 65 -5.05 -7.23 2.00
C VAL A 65 -3.55 -7.19 1.67
N LEU A 66 -3.00 -6.00 1.44
CA LEU A 66 -1.58 -5.82 1.13
C LEU A 66 -0.67 -6.28 2.28
N LEU A 67 -1.00 -5.92 3.51
CA LEU A 67 -0.25 -6.37 4.68
C LEU A 67 -0.33 -7.88 4.89
N ALA A 68 -1.44 -8.52 4.49
CA ALA A 68 -1.57 -9.97 4.52
C ALA A 68 -0.68 -10.67 3.48
N TYR A 69 -0.46 -10.06 2.31
CA TYR A 69 0.54 -10.56 1.35
C TYR A 69 1.97 -10.37 1.87
N GLY A 70 2.27 -9.18 2.39
CA GLY A 70 3.56 -8.84 2.97
C GLY A 70 4.70 -8.72 1.95
N GLU A 71 5.87 -8.33 2.46
CA GLU A 71 7.05 -7.97 1.66
C GLU A 71 7.52 -9.08 0.73
N ARG A 72 7.47 -10.34 1.18
CA ARG A 72 7.94 -11.51 0.41
C ARG A 72 7.19 -11.73 -0.90
N HIS A 73 6.01 -11.14 -1.05
CA HIS A 73 5.25 -11.19 -2.29
C HIS A 73 5.80 -10.21 -3.34
N PHE A 74 6.39 -9.10 -2.90
CA PHE A 74 6.81 -7.99 -3.75
C PHE A 74 8.33 -7.89 -3.91
N GLU A 75 9.11 -8.49 -3.00
CA GLU A 75 10.57 -8.48 -3.04
C GLU A 75 11.12 -9.91 -3.19
N PRO A 76 12.29 -10.07 -3.83
CA PRO A 76 13.01 -11.34 -3.84
C PRO A 76 13.28 -11.82 -2.42
N ALA A 77 13.16 -13.13 -2.18
CA ALA A 77 13.47 -13.69 -0.88
C ALA A 77 14.97 -13.51 -0.54
N ILE A 78 15.25 -13.28 0.75
CA ILE A 78 16.60 -13.14 1.29
C ILE A 78 17.45 -14.34 0.88
N GLY A 79 18.65 -14.10 0.34
CA GLY A 79 19.59 -15.14 -0.08
C GLY A 79 19.36 -15.72 -1.47
N THR A 80 18.35 -15.26 -2.22
CA THR A 80 18.15 -15.67 -3.63
C THR A 80 19.06 -14.94 -4.62
N GLY A 81 19.95 -14.06 -4.14
CA GLY A 81 20.86 -13.27 -4.96
C GLY A 81 20.21 -12.07 -5.67
N GLY A 82 18.89 -11.91 -5.58
CA GLY A 82 18.18 -10.71 -6.02
C GLY A 82 18.47 -9.52 -5.09
N GLN A 83 18.70 -8.34 -5.68
CA GLN A 83 18.79 -7.09 -4.93
C GLN A 83 17.40 -6.58 -4.59
N LYS A 84 17.25 -5.96 -3.41
CA LYS A 84 16.01 -5.31 -2.99
C LYS A 84 15.66 -4.19 -3.98
N SER A 85 14.46 -4.24 -4.54
CA SER A 85 14.02 -3.30 -5.58
C SER A 85 13.35 -2.05 -5.01
N GLY A 86 12.84 -2.12 -3.77
CA GLY A 86 12.03 -1.07 -3.17
C GLY A 86 10.58 -1.09 -3.66
N LEU A 87 10.15 -2.15 -4.36
CA LEU A 87 8.78 -2.32 -4.82
C LEU A 87 7.80 -2.40 -3.65
N TRP A 88 8.16 -3.10 -2.57
CA TRP A 88 7.30 -3.17 -1.39
C TRP A 88 7.11 -1.79 -0.73
N ALA A 89 8.19 -1.02 -0.61
CA ALA A 89 8.14 0.35 -0.10
C ALA A 89 7.27 1.25 -1.01
N SER A 90 7.37 1.07 -2.33
CA SER A 90 6.59 1.81 -3.31
C SER A 90 5.09 1.49 -3.21
N VAL A 91 4.74 0.20 -3.05
CA VAL A 91 3.37 -0.27 -2.81
C VAL A 91 2.80 0.36 -1.54
N LEU A 92 3.55 0.31 -0.43
CA LEU A 92 3.15 0.92 0.83
C LEU A 92 2.96 2.43 0.71
N LEU A 93 3.88 3.11 0.02
CA LEU A 93 3.82 4.56 -0.22
C LEU A 93 2.57 4.95 -0.99
N MET A 94 2.22 4.23 -2.07
CA MET A 94 1.00 4.47 -2.85
C MET A 94 -0.27 4.25 -2.02
N CYS A 95 -0.24 3.37 -1.02
CA CYS A 95 -1.36 3.11 -0.12
C CYS A 95 -1.38 4.03 1.11
N GLY A 96 -0.53 5.06 1.16
CA GLY A 96 -0.45 5.99 2.29
C GLY A 96 0.15 5.39 3.57
N GLN A 97 0.78 4.20 3.49
CA GLN A 97 1.44 3.56 4.63
C GLN A 97 2.87 4.09 4.80
N PHE A 98 2.98 5.40 5.05
CA PHE A 98 4.23 6.15 5.07
C PHE A 98 5.25 5.59 6.06
N GLU A 99 4.84 5.35 7.31
CA GLU A 99 5.72 4.86 8.37
C GLU A 99 6.26 3.47 8.04
N ARG A 100 5.40 2.58 7.51
CA ARG A 100 5.79 1.23 7.08
C ARG A 100 6.69 1.26 5.85
N ALA A 101 6.45 2.18 4.91
CA ALA A 101 7.26 2.32 3.70
C ALA A 101 8.71 2.67 4.07
N VAL A 102 8.89 3.68 4.92
CA VAL A 102 10.22 4.07 5.44
C VAL A 102 10.87 2.90 6.19
N ALA A 103 10.13 2.25 7.10
CA ALA A 103 10.61 1.09 7.85
C ALA A 103 11.08 -0.05 6.94
N SER A 104 10.34 -0.33 5.87
CA SER A 104 10.71 -1.38 4.92
C SER A 104 12.00 -1.09 4.17
N LEU A 105 12.34 0.18 3.90
CA LEU A 105 13.60 0.55 3.23
C LEU A 105 14.81 0.52 4.18
N TRP A 106 14.57 0.80 5.47
CA TRP A 106 15.59 0.80 6.50
C TRP A 106 16.11 -0.59 6.87
N ASP A 107 15.25 -1.61 6.76
CA ASP A 107 15.52 -2.97 7.23
C ASP A 107 16.87 -3.54 6.75
N HIS A 108 17.63 -4.06 7.71
CA HIS A 108 19.04 -4.44 7.57
C HIS A 108 19.26 -5.87 7.08
N ASP A 109 18.26 -6.75 7.21
CA ASP A 109 18.46 -8.20 7.10
C ASP A 109 18.49 -8.73 5.65
N SER A 110 18.11 -7.91 4.67
CA SER A 110 17.71 -8.40 3.33
C SER A 110 18.75 -8.28 2.21
N GLY A 111 20.04 -8.05 2.50
CA GLY A 111 21.12 -8.17 1.50
C GLY A 111 21.24 -7.03 0.47
N GLY A 112 20.59 -5.89 0.74
CA GLY A 112 20.74 -4.61 0.05
C GLY A 112 20.08 -3.52 0.89
N SER A 113 20.87 -2.63 1.48
CA SER A 113 20.35 -1.57 2.36
C SER A 113 19.94 -0.36 1.52
N LEU A 114 18.66 0.00 1.54
CA LEU A 114 18.15 1.27 1.00
C LEU A 114 18.00 2.33 2.09
N GLN A 115 18.93 2.37 3.06
CA GLN A 115 18.85 3.28 4.20
C GLN A 115 18.96 4.75 3.80
N VAL A 116 19.80 5.04 2.80
CA VAL A 116 19.95 6.41 2.31
C VAL A 116 18.61 6.88 1.74
N GLU A 117 17.96 6.04 0.95
CA GLU A 117 16.64 6.27 0.37
C GLU A 117 15.58 6.36 1.47
N ALA A 118 15.62 5.51 2.49
CA ALA A 118 14.72 5.54 3.64
C ALA A 118 14.78 6.90 4.36
N VAL A 119 16.00 7.40 4.64
CA VAL A 119 16.20 8.70 5.31
C VAL A 119 15.70 9.85 4.45
N HIS A 120 16.05 9.88 3.16
CA HIS A 120 15.60 10.96 2.27
C HIS A 120 14.08 10.94 2.07
N LEU A 121 13.48 9.75 1.95
CA LEU A 121 12.03 9.59 1.89
C LEU A 121 11.37 10.08 3.18
N ALA A 122 11.90 9.71 4.35
CA ALA A 122 11.38 10.18 5.64
C ALA A 122 11.44 11.70 5.77
N VAL A 123 12.55 12.33 5.33
CA VAL A 123 12.68 13.80 5.33
C VAL A 123 11.63 14.45 4.42
N ALA A 124 11.42 13.92 3.21
CA ALA A 124 10.41 14.44 2.29
C ALA A 124 8.98 14.29 2.86
N LEU A 125 8.65 13.13 3.43
CA LEU A 125 7.35 12.88 4.05
C LEU A 125 7.12 13.77 5.27
N ALA A 126 8.14 13.97 6.11
CA ALA A 126 8.07 14.87 7.26
C ALA A 126 7.89 16.33 6.83
N TYR A 127 8.59 16.77 5.78
CA TYR A 127 8.42 18.11 5.20
C TYR A 127 6.98 18.38 4.75
N HIS A 128 6.31 17.36 4.19
CA HIS A 128 4.91 17.43 3.79
C HIS A 128 3.90 17.12 4.91
N GLY A 129 4.36 16.87 6.14
CA GLY A 129 3.50 16.54 7.28
C GLY A 129 2.81 15.17 7.17
N LEU A 130 3.33 14.27 6.33
CA LEU A 130 2.77 12.94 6.08
C LEU A 130 3.34 11.86 7.00
N LEU A 131 4.45 12.11 7.68
CA LEU A 131 5.08 11.13 8.57
C LEU A 131 4.70 11.39 10.03
N ARG A 132 4.05 10.44 10.71
CA ARG A 132 3.84 10.51 12.16
C ARG A 132 5.12 10.13 12.89
N VAL A 133 5.52 10.98 13.82
CA VAL A 133 6.69 10.78 14.66
C VAL A 133 6.21 10.54 16.08
N SER A 134 6.66 9.44 16.69
CA SER A 134 6.37 9.14 18.10
C SER A 134 6.91 10.23 19.01
N SER A 135 6.22 10.46 20.13
CA SER A 135 6.74 11.35 21.16
C SER A 135 8.08 10.83 21.69
N LYS A 136 8.93 11.71 22.24
CA LYS A 136 10.22 11.29 22.83
C LYS A 136 10.06 10.25 23.95
N ALA A 137 8.90 10.21 24.62
CA ALA A 137 8.62 9.27 25.70
C ALA A 137 8.20 7.88 25.20
N GLU A 138 7.68 7.80 23.97
CA GLU A 138 7.18 6.56 23.33
C GLU A 138 8.12 6.07 22.21
N GLY A 139 9.16 6.85 21.92
CA GLY A 139 10.20 6.47 20.97
C GLY A 139 10.95 5.23 21.42
N SER A 140 11.37 4.41 20.46
CA SER A 140 12.23 3.26 20.69
C SER A 140 13.62 3.58 20.12
N ASP A 141 14.67 3.20 20.84
CA ASP A 141 16.06 3.35 20.38
C ASP A 141 16.51 2.15 19.50
N VAL A 142 15.66 1.12 19.36
CA VAL A 142 16.02 -0.17 18.74
C VAL A 142 15.32 -0.37 17.39
N ASP A 143 14.04 -0.02 17.30
CA ASP A 143 13.24 -0.12 16.08
C ASP A 143 12.73 1.27 15.68
N ILE A 144 12.82 1.58 14.38
CA ILE A 144 12.36 2.85 13.84
C ILE A 144 10.84 2.88 13.63
N LEU A 145 10.17 1.72 13.64
CA LEU A 145 8.73 1.61 13.46
C LEU A 145 8.04 1.34 14.80
N ASN A 146 7.28 2.31 15.30
CA ASN A 146 6.36 2.10 16.41
C ASN A 146 4.91 2.31 15.94
N LEU A 147 4.09 1.27 16.02
CA LEU A 147 2.69 1.30 15.62
C LEU A 147 1.79 1.15 16.84
N SER A 148 1.05 2.21 17.17
CA SER A 148 -0.01 2.12 18.17
C SER A 148 -1.09 1.14 17.71
N PRO A 149 -1.75 0.39 18.62
CA PRO A 149 -2.81 -0.55 18.26
C PRO A 149 -4.02 0.10 17.56
N SER A 150 -4.20 1.41 17.70
CA SER A 150 -5.21 2.23 17.02
C SER A 150 -4.79 2.73 15.62
N TYR A 151 -3.62 2.33 15.12
CA TYR A 151 -3.11 2.76 13.81
C TYR A 151 -3.93 2.11 12.69
N THR A 152 -4.67 2.91 11.92
CA THR A 152 -5.38 2.48 10.72
C THR A 152 -4.62 2.78 9.43
N GLY A 153 -3.50 3.51 9.53
CA GLY A 153 -2.67 3.90 8.39
C GLY A 153 -3.27 4.94 7.45
N VAL A 154 -4.56 5.25 7.58
CA VAL A 154 -5.24 6.27 6.79
C VAL A 154 -5.13 7.60 7.54
N GLN A 155 -4.45 8.58 6.93
CA GLN A 155 -4.46 9.94 7.44
C GLN A 155 -5.64 10.68 6.85
N HIS A 156 -6.50 11.23 7.72
CA HIS A 156 -7.35 12.33 7.31
C HIS A 156 -6.43 13.54 7.16
N ILE A 157 -5.91 13.77 5.94
CA ILE A 157 -5.05 14.92 5.66
C ILE A 157 -5.87 16.15 6.06
N PRO A 158 -5.43 16.95 7.07
CA PRO A 158 -6.11 18.21 7.37
C PRO A 158 -6.11 19.00 6.06
N SER A 159 -7.28 19.47 5.61
CA SER A 159 -7.37 20.31 4.41
C SER A 159 -6.27 21.34 4.50
N LEU A 160 -5.40 21.44 3.49
CA LEU A 160 -4.34 22.44 3.41
C LEU A 160 -4.91 23.77 3.86
N ALA A 161 -4.66 24.13 5.13
CA ALA A 161 -5.03 25.41 5.64
C ALA A 161 -4.19 26.37 4.80
N THR A 162 -4.90 27.15 4.01
CA THR A 162 -4.38 28.21 3.16
C THR A 162 -3.36 29.01 3.97
N ALA A 163 -2.09 28.87 3.61
CA ALA A 163 -1.06 29.82 3.98
C ALA A 163 -1.18 31.07 3.09
#